data_AF-A0A7U7G672-F1
#
_entry.id   AF-A0A7U7G672-F1
#
_cell.length_a   1.000
_cell.length_b   1.000
_cell.length_c   1.000
_cell.angle_alpha   90.00
_cell.angle_beta   90.00
_cell.angle_gamma   90.00
#
_symmetry.space_group_name_H-M   'P 1'
#
loop_
_entity.id
_entity.type
_entity.pdbx_description
1 polymer ?
#
loop_
_entity_poly.entity_id
_entity_poly.type
_entity_poly.pdbx_seq_one_letter_code
_entity_poly.pdbx_strand_id
1 'polypeptide(L)'
;MSYPVITNIHQILILEDGELPVHLPQEIQRSQDAIVALYPEAQYHLWGGKQLRELIKREMSIEVLRAFDSLKPMAYQADLGRYIVLYLLGGLYVDLGVVLQNHWTFPSYRKIAAFKDAAFVSPNWTAIQNGLLWAEPKRLEFLQAIGDICHHCQEKYYGHNPLYPTGPVLLGKAFVRIALTEQGNNILSEQDIGQCICLTPEGTTNNLSYFSKSGNLVALRIKKVPGDLVHLGIKNGNNYNHLWNARCVYGEIKSHEIIQYWSAADQHIKPLGTANQNSNGICVSIPMKGRMNTGPYTTIPAGEYKLEIIFTEETKFFFITAEVAYGHKNKIFHKRNYFSWPRSKKTLFFPLTFRTYMENVEFRIKINKSFSGTLSGFRLVQPLLSKKKNEY
;
A
#
# COMPACT_ATOMS: atom_id res chain seq x y z
N MET A 1 20.21 -30.13 -17.56
CA MET A 1 19.31 -29.87 -16.41
C MET A 1 17.91 -29.71 -16.98
N SER A 2 16.91 -30.37 -16.42
CA SER A 2 15.50 -30.13 -16.78
C SER A 2 15.03 -28.84 -16.12
N TYR A 3 14.25 -28.06 -16.86
CA TYR A 3 13.57 -26.86 -16.40
C TYR A 3 12.06 -27.12 -16.34
N PRO A 4 11.32 -26.51 -15.40
CA PRO A 4 9.89 -26.65 -15.37
C PRO A 4 9.26 -26.01 -16.61
N VAL A 5 8.23 -26.66 -17.13
CA VAL A 5 7.42 -26.12 -18.23
C VAL A 5 6.39 -25.17 -17.65
N ILE A 6 6.42 -23.92 -18.10
CA ILE A 6 5.42 -22.92 -17.73
C ILE A 6 4.20 -23.14 -18.64
N THR A 7 3.12 -23.67 -18.07
CA THR A 7 1.88 -23.99 -18.81
C THR A 7 0.80 -22.94 -18.65
N ASN A 8 0.84 -22.15 -17.57
CA ASN A 8 -0.12 -21.10 -17.28
C ASN A 8 0.61 -19.80 -16.93
N ILE A 9 0.11 -18.69 -17.48
CA ILE A 9 0.59 -17.35 -17.16
C ILE A 9 -0.58 -16.47 -16.76
N HIS A 10 -0.39 -15.70 -15.69
CA HIS A 10 -1.44 -14.93 -15.04
C HIS A 10 -1.03 -13.47 -14.89
N GLN A 11 -1.93 -12.57 -15.24
CA GLN A 11 -1.88 -11.16 -14.86
C GLN A 11 -3.23 -10.74 -14.27
N ILE A 12 -3.23 -9.72 -13.42
CA ILE A 12 -4.46 -9.21 -12.78
C ILE A 12 -4.61 -7.72 -13.09
N LEU A 13 -5.80 -7.35 -13.57
CA LEU A 13 -6.22 -5.96 -13.74
C LEU A 13 -7.58 -5.76 -13.05
N ILE A 14 -7.57 -5.05 -11.92
CA ILE A 14 -8.80 -4.70 -11.20
C ILE A 14 -9.09 -3.22 -11.44
N LEU A 15 -10.29 -2.94 -11.94
CA LEU A 15 -10.86 -1.61 -12.13
C LEU A 15 -12.06 -1.42 -11.19
N GLU A 16 -12.55 -0.20 -11.08
CA GLU A 16 -13.66 0.17 -10.20
C GLU A 16 -14.95 -0.63 -10.44
N ASP A 17 -15.29 -0.92 -11.69
CA ASP A 17 -16.46 -1.74 -12.06
C ASP A 17 -16.18 -3.26 -11.99
N GLY A 18 -14.94 -3.65 -11.69
CA GLY A 18 -14.45 -5.01 -11.65
C GLY A 18 -14.36 -5.72 -13.00
N GLU A 19 -14.68 -5.04 -14.10
CA GLU A 19 -14.62 -5.60 -15.46
C GLU A 19 -13.27 -5.31 -16.11
N LEU A 20 -12.90 -6.13 -17.09
CA LEU A 20 -11.77 -5.83 -17.97
C LEU A 20 -12.18 -4.80 -19.02
N PRO A 21 -11.29 -3.88 -19.42
CA PRO A 21 -11.59 -2.93 -20.47
C PRO A 21 -11.68 -3.65 -21.82
N VAL A 22 -12.54 -3.16 -22.72
CA VAL A 22 -12.66 -3.69 -24.09
C VAL A 22 -11.34 -3.58 -24.85
N HIS A 23 -10.57 -2.53 -24.59
CA HIS A 23 -9.24 -2.31 -25.16
C HIS A 23 -8.23 -2.09 -24.05
N LEU A 24 -7.16 -2.88 -24.06
CA LEU A 24 -6.04 -2.70 -23.14
C LEU A 24 -5.19 -1.48 -23.55
N PRO A 25 -4.67 -0.71 -22.59
CA PRO A 25 -3.65 0.28 -22.86
C PRO A 25 -2.44 -0.33 -23.58
N GLN A 26 -1.84 0.43 -24.49
CA GLN A 26 -0.73 -0.03 -25.34
C GLN A 26 0.44 -0.61 -24.53
N GLU A 27 0.79 -0.02 -23.39
CA GLU A 27 1.90 -0.53 -22.56
C GLU A 27 1.58 -1.88 -21.91
N ILE A 28 0.32 -2.14 -21.56
CA ILE A 28 -0.12 -3.44 -21.05
C ILE A 28 -0.11 -4.47 -22.20
N GLN A 29 -0.62 -4.08 -23.38
CA GLN A 29 -0.61 -4.95 -24.56
C GLN A 29 0.82 -5.36 -24.94
N ARG A 30 1.78 -4.42 -24.95
CA ARG A 30 3.19 -4.73 -25.23
C ARG A 30 3.78 -5.72 -24.22
N SER A 31 3.45 -5.58 -22.93
CA SER A 31 3.90 -6.54 -21.91
C SER A 31 3.29 -7.92 -22.14
N GLN A 32 2.00 -8.00 -22.45
CA GLN A 32 1.32 -9.24 -22.81
C GLN A 32 1.97 -9.90 -24.04
N ASP A 33 2.21 -9.15 -25.11
CA ASP A 33 2.80 -9.66 -26.35
C ASP A 33 4.21 -10.22 -26.10
N ALA A 34 5.02 -9.53 -25.27
CA ALA A 34 6.34 -10.00 -24.87
C ALA A 34 6.28 -11.31 -24.05
N ILE A 35 5.29 -11.45 -23.17
CA ILE A 35 5.07 -12.67 -22.39
C ILE A 35 4.70 -13.83 -23.33
N VAL A 36 3.76 -13.64 -24.25
CA VAL A 36 3.30 -14.68 -25.18
C VAL A 36 4.41 -15.07 -26.15
N ALA A 37 5.20 -14.12 -26.64
CA ALA A 37 6.35 -14.41 -27.50
C ALA A 37 7.40 -15.26 -26.77
N LEU A 38 7.61 -15.01 -25.48
CA LEU A 38 8.57 -15.76 -24.67
C LEU A 38 8.04 -17.13 -24.24
N TYR A 39 6.73 -17.29 -24.07
CA TYR A 39 6.11 -18.54 -23.64
C TYR A 39 4.93 -18.91 -24.55
N PRO A 40 5.18 -19.26 -25.83
CA PRO A 40 4.13 -19.45 -26.83
C PRO A 40 3.21 -20.65 -26.56
N GLU A 41 3.70 -21.62 -25.80
CA GLU A 41 2.93 -22.83 -25.43
C GLU A 41 2.10 -22.63 -24.15
N ALA A 42 2.32 -21.54 -23.42
CA ALA A 42 1.62 -21.30 -22.17
C ALA A 42 0.25 -20.65 -22.41
N GLN A 43 -0.75 -21.10 -21.66
CA GLN A 43 -2.05 -20.45 -21.65
C GLN A 43 -1.97 -19.14 -20.87
N TYR A 44 -2.25 -18.02 -21.55
CA TYR A 44 -2.29 -16.70 -20.95
C TYR A 44 -3.68 -16.39 -20.38
N HIS A 45 -3.72 -15.83 -19.17
CA HIS A 45 -4.92 -15.41 -18.46
C HIS A 45 -4.76 -13.98 -17.92
N LEU A 46 -5.67 -13.09 -18.30
CA LEU A 46 -5.83 -11.78 -17.66
C LEU A 46 -7.10 -11.81 -16.80
N TRP A 47 -6.96 -11.61 -15.50
CA TRP A 47 -8.04 -11.69 -14.54
C TRP A 47 -8.58 -10.31 -14.16
N GLY A 48 -9.89 -10.12 -14.34
CA GLY A 48 -10.65 -8.98 -13.82
C GLY A 48 -11.09 -9.17 -12.36
N GLY A 49 -11.53 -8.08 -11.72
CA GLY A 49 -12.01 -8.11 -10.33
C GLY A 49 -13.21 -9.04 -10.12
N LYS A 50 -14.20 -9.01 -11.01
CA LYS A 50 -15.36 -9.91 -10.95
C LYS A 50 -15.00 -11.37 -11.19
N GLN A 51 -14.11 -11.64 -12.14
CA GLN A 51 -13.63 -12.99 -12.43
C GLN A 51 -12.90 -13.58 -11.22
N LEU A 52 -12.02 -12.81 -10.56
CA LEU A 52 -11.37 -13.23 -9.33
C LEU A 52 -12.38 -13.48 -8.22
N ARG A 53 -13.35 -12.57 -8.02
CA ARG A 53 -14.38 -12.73 -6.99
C ARG A 53 -15.19 -14.01 -7.16
N GLU A 54 -15.60 -14.34 -8.39
CA GLU A 54 -16.34 -15.58 -8.66
C GLU A 54 -15.47 -16.83 -8.52
N LEU A 55 -14.19 -16.78 -8.90
CA LEU A 55 -13.23 -17.85 -8.62
C LEU A 55 -13.12 -18.12 -7.11
N ILE A 56 -12.95 -17.05 -6.31
CA ILE A 56 -12.84 -17.13 -4.85
C ILE A 56 -14.12 -17.71 -4.24
N LYS A 57 -15.29 -17.22 -4.68
CA LYS A 57 -16.59 -17.70 -4.20
C LYS A 57 -16.81 -19.19 -4.45
N ARG A 58 -16.26 -19.72 -5.55
CA ARG A 58 -16.42 -21.13 -5.95
C ARG A 58 -15.41 -22.05 -5.28
N GLU A 59 -14.15 -21.64 -5.17
CA GLU A 59 -13.04 -22.52 -4.79
C GLU A 59 -12.50 -22.29 -3.38
N MET A 60 -12.80 -21.16 -2.75
CA MET A 60 -12.24 -20.76 -1.46
C MET A 60 -13.32 -20.61 -0.39
N SER A 61 -12.90 -20.48 0.88
CA SER A 61 -13.82 -20.32 1.99
C SER A 61 -14.50 -18.95 1.99
N ILE A 62 -15.62 -18.84 2.72
CA ILE A 62 -16.37 -17.58 2.87
C ILE A 62 -15.53 -16.49 3.53
N GLU A 63 -14.57 -16.84 4.38
CA GLU A 63 -13.63 -15.91 5.02
C GLU A 63 -12.72 -15.24 3.97
N VAL A 64 -12.25 -16.00 2.97
CA VAL A 64 -11.42 -15.46 1.88
C VAL A 64 -12.25 -14.53 0.99
N LEU A 65 -13.50 -14.90 0.69
CA LEU A 65 -14.40 -14.03 -0.07
C LEU A 65 -14.68 -12.72 0.69
N ARG A 66 -14.94 -12.79 2.01
CA ARG A 66 -15.13 -11.61 2.86
C ARG A 66 -13.87 -10.75 2.92
N ALA A 67 -12.69 -11.35 2.99
CA ALA A 67 -11.43 -10.61 2.95
C ALA A 67 -11.30 -9.85 1.63
N PHE A 68 -11.51 -10.51 0.49
CA PHE A 68 -11.46 -9.89 -0.83
C PHE A 68 -12.44 -8.73 -0.99
N ASP A 69 -13.69 -8.91 -0.54
CA ASP A 69 -14.73 -7.87 -0.58
C ASP A 69 -14.46 -6.71 0.39
N SER A 70 -13.71 -6.94 1.48
CA SER A 70 -13.35 -5.89 2.44
C SER A 70 -12.20 -5.01 1.96
N LEU A 71 -11.31 -5.52 1.11
CA LEU A 71 -10.13 -4.80 0.64
C LEU A 71 -10.53 -3.70 -0.35
N LYS A 72 -10.38 -2.43 0.03
CA LYS A 72 -10.61 -1.29 -0.86
C LYS A 72 -9.49 -1.05 -1.88
N PRO A 73 -8.19 -1.18 -1.53
CA PRO A 73 -7.15 -0.97 -2.52
C PRO A 73 -7.18 -2.09 -3.55
N MET A 74 -7.32 -1.73 -4.83
CA MET A 74 -7.35 -2.70 -5.94
C MET A 74 -6.03 -3.47 -6.02
N ALA A 75 -4.91 -2.82 -5.66
CA ALA A 75 -3.62 -3.50 -5.55
C ALA A 75 -3.61 -4.58 -4.45
N TYR A 76 -4.31 -4.38 -3.33
CA TYR A 76 -4.39 -5.38 -2.25
C TYR A 76 -5.33 -6.52 -2.64
N GLN A 77 -6.41 -6.22 -3.35
CA GLN A 77 -7.25 -7.26 -3.96
C GLN A 77 -6.45 -8.10 -4.97
N ALA A 78 -5.59 -7.46 -5.77
CA ALA A 78 -4.69 -8.15 -6.69
C ALA A 78 -3.58 -8.95 -5.97
N ASP A 79 -3.10 -8.48 -4.81
CA ASP A 79 -2.19 -9.25 -3.96
C ASP A 79 -2.86 -10.53 -3.45
N LEU A 80 -4.09 -10.44 -2.92
CA LEU A 80 -4.84 -11.64 -2.50
C LEU A 80 -5.14 -12.55 -3.70
N GLY A 81 -5.61 -11.96 -4.81
CA GLY A 81 -5.96 -12.66 -6.03
C GLY A 81 -4.82 -13.47 -6.61
N ARG A 82 -3.60 -12.91 -6.68
CA ARG A 82 -2.45 -13.64 -7.25
C ARG A 82 -2.03 -14.83 -6.41
N TYR A 83 -2.10 -14.71 -5.07
CA TYR A 83 -1.79 -15.85 -4.20
C TYR A 83 -2.83 -16.95 -4.35
N ILE A 84 -4.10 -16.61 -4.50
CA ILE A 84 -5.19 -17.58 -4.74
C ILE A 84 -5.02 -18.25 -6.10
N VAL A 85 -4.80 -17.47 -7.17
CA VAL A 85 -4.60 -18.01 -8.52
C VAL A 85 -3.40 -18.96 -8.55
N LEU A 86 -2.25 -18.57 -8.00
CA LEU A 86 -1.07 -19.44 -7.94
C LEU A 86 -1.29 -20.65 -7.04
N TYR A 87 -2.03 -20.52 -5.93
CA TYR A 87 -2.35 -21.65 -5.06
C TYR A 87 -3.25 -22.68 -5.77
N LEU A 88 -4.23 -22.23 -6.56
CA LEU A 88 -5.17 -23.12 -7.23
C LEU A 88 -4.61 -23.69 -8.54
N LEU A 89 -3.99 -22.85 -9.36
CA LEU A 89 -3.64 -23.16 -10.74
C LEU A 89 -2.12 -23.33 -10.98
N GLY A 90 -1.29 -22.85 -10.06
CA GLY A 90 0.16 -22.75 -10.28
C GLY A 90 0.51 -21.80 -11.42
N GLY A 91 1.67 -22.01 -12.05
CA GLY A 91 2.11 -21.23 -13.20
C GLY A 91 2.91 -19.99 -12.84
N LEU A 92 3.04 -19.09 -13.83
CA LEU A 92 3.79 -17.84 -13.73
C LEU A 92 2.84 -16.67 -13.54
N TYR A 93 3.04 -15.86 -12.51
CA TYR A 93 2.37 -14.58 -12.33
C TYR A 93 3.30 -13.42 -12.70
N VAL A 94 2.81 -12.47 -13.48
CA VAL A 94 3.55 -11.28 -13.91
C VAL A 94 2.70 -10.01 -13.69
N ASP A 95 3.16 -9.09 -12.84
CA ASP A 95 2.51 -7.80 -12.66
C ASP A 95 2.48 -7.01 -13.98
N LEU A 96 1.43 -6.21 -14.19
CA LEU A 96 1.25 -5.38 -15.39
C LEU A 96 2.41 -4.39 -15.63
N GLY A 97 3.14 -4.02 -14.57
CA GLY A 97 4.31 -3.14 -14.62
C GLY A 97 5.65 -3.87 -14.73
N VAL A 98 5.65 -5.18 -15.00
CA VAL A 98 6.85 -6.02 -15.17
C VAL A 98 6.92 -6.47 -16.63
N VAL A 99 8.10 -6.35 -17.23
CA VAL A 99 8.38 -6.75 -18.62
C VAL A 99 9.45 -7.83 -18.60
N LEU A 100 9.09 -9.04 -19.03
CA LEU A 100 10.04 -10.15 -19.13
C LEU A 100 11.07 -9.85 -20.22
N GLN A 101 12.34 -10.18 -19.93
CA GLN A 101 13.46 -10.01 -20.85
C GLN A 101 13.95 -11.36 -21.37
N ASN A 102 13.93 -12.38 -20.52
CA ASN A 102 14.43 -13.71 -20.83
C ASN A 102 13.57 -14.77 -20.12
N HIS A 103 13.68 -16.02 -20.59
CA HIS A 103 13.09 -17.15 -19.88
C HIS A 103 13.60 -17.21 -18.44
N TRP A 104 12.68 -17.38 -17.50
CA TRP A 104 13.03 -17.68 -16.14
C TRP A 104 13.34 -19.17 -15.97
N THR A 105 14.62 -19.50 -15.99
CA THR A 105 15.10 -20.89 -15.89
C THR A 105 15.58 -21.20 -14.48
N PHE A 106 15.07 -22.28 -13.88
CA PHE A 106 15.52 -22.83 -12.60
C PHE A 106 15.33 -24.36 -12.58
N PRO A 107 16.06 -25.12 -11.76
CA PRO A 107 15.99 -26.58 -11.78
C PRO A 107 14.57 -27.12 -11.53
N SER A 108 14.14 -28.15 -12.27
CA SER A 108 12.77 -28.69 -12.20
C SER A 108 12.36 -29.30 -10.85
N TYR A 109 13.29 -29.53 -9.93
CA TYR A 109 12.96 -29.96 -8.56
C TYR A 109 12.50 -28.80 -7.66
N ARG A 110 12.65 -27.56 -8.14
CA ARG A 110 12.12 -26.36 -7.47
C ARG A 110 10.62 -26.27 -7.77
N LYS A 111 9.81 -26.07 -6.74
CA LYS A 111 8.34 -26.03 -6.82
C LYS A 111 7.75 -24.64 -6.61
N ILE A 112 8.62 -23.68 -6.27
CA ILE A 112 8.26 -22.27 -6.16
C ILE A 112 9.50 -21.43 -6.47
N ALA A 113 9.30 -20.34 -7.21
CA ALA A 113 10.35 -19.39 -7.55
C ALA A 113 9.86 -17.96 -7.31
N ALA A 114 10.72 -17.12 -6.74
CA ALA A 114 10.43 -15.74 -6.40
C ALA A 114 11.71 -14.90 -6.33
N PHE A 115 11.59 -13.63 -5.96
CA PHE A 115 12.73 -12.72 -5.82
C PHE A 115 12.66 -12.00 -4.49
N LYS A 116 13.80 -11.86 -3.80
CA LYS A 116 13.90 -10.94 -2.66
C LYS A 116 13.66 -9.52 -3.12
N ASP A 117 12.98 -8.74 -2.29
CA ASP A 117 12.75 -7.32 -2.55
C ASP A 117 14.02 -6.49 -2.36
N ALA A 118 14.08 -5.35 -3.03
CA ALA A 118 15.14 -4.39 -2.84
C ALA A 118 14.96 -3.70 -1.48
N ALA A 119 16.03 -3.67 -0.67
CA ALA A 119 15.98 -3.22 0.73
C ALA A 119 15.46 -1.79 0.94
N PHE A 120 15.58 -0.90 -0.06
CA PHE A 120 15.04 0.46 0.02
C PHE A 120 13.54 0.56 -0.31
N VAL A 121 12.98 -0.45 -0.98
CA VAL A 121 11.53 -0.53 -1.28
C VAL A 121 10.79 -1.10 -0.08
N SER A 122 11.35 -2.16 0.50
CA SER A 122 10.84 -2.80 1.70
C SER A 122 12.00 -2.93 2.70
N PRO A 123 12.01 -2.15 3.80
CA PRO A 123 13.08 -2.20 4.81
C PRO A 123 13.02 -3.47 5.68
N ASN A 124 12.48 -4.56 5.14
CA ASN A 124 12.40 -5.86 5.78
C ASN A 124 13.20 -6.88 4.97
N TRP A 125 14.23 -7.45 5.60
CA TRP A 125 15.17 -8.39 4.97
C TRP A 125 14.52 -9.69 4.47
N THR A 126 13.32 -10.04 4.95
CA THR A 126 12.59 -11.22 4.50
C THR A 126 11.66 -10.94 3.31
N ALA A 127 11.48 -9.69 2.90
CA ALA A 127 10.47 -9.33 1.91
C ALA A 127 10.72 -10.02 0.56
N ILE A 128 9.65 -10.58 0.00
CA ILE A 128 9.64 -11.25 -1.30
C ILE A 128 8.80 -10.40 -2.23
N GLN A 129 9.37 -9.98 -3.36
CA GLN A 129 8.64 -9.26 -4.40
C GLN A 129 7.51 -10.14 -4.93
N ASN A 130 6.30 -9.57 -4.94
CA ASN A 130 5.10 -10.28 -5.34
C ASN A 130 4.65 -9.96 -6.77
N GLY A 131 5.46 -9.20 -7.53
CA GLY A 131 5.18 -8.83 -8.92
C GLY A 131 5.69 -9.81 -9.98
N LEU A 132 6.53 -10.76 -9.60
CA LEU A 132 6.97 -11.85 -10.48
C LEU A 132 7.18 -13.11 -9.64
N LEU A 133 6.30 -14.09 -9.83
CA LEU A 133 6.23 -15.31 -9.01
C LEU A 133 5.97 -16.50 -9.90
N TRP A 134 6.55 -17.66 -9.57
CA TRP A 134 6.17 -18.93 -10.17
C TRP A 134 5.95 -19.99 -9.10
N ALA A 135 5.00 -20.90 -9.31
CA ALA A 135 4.84 -22.06 -8.45
C ALA A 135 4.09 -23.22 -9.11
N GLU A 136 4.27 -24.42 -8.56
CA GLU A 136 3.28 -25.49 -8.67
C GLU A 136 2.01 -25.14 -7.86
N PRO A 137 0.84 -25.72 -8.18
CA PRO A 137 -0.35 -25.51 -7.35
C PRO A 137 -0.16 -26.06 -5.93
N LYS A 138 -0.97 -25.58 -4.99
CA LYS A 138 -1.07 -25.99 -3.58
C LYS A 138 0.15 -25.70 -2.70
N ARG A 139 0.98 -24.73 -3.07
CA ARG A 139 2.09 -24.26 -2.22
C ARG A 139 1.62 -23.68 -0.89
N LEU A 140 2.22 -24.14 0.20
CA LEU A 140 1.88 -23.71 1.56
C LEU A 140 2.25 -22.25 1.80
N GLU A 141 3.25 -21.71 1.10
CA GLU A 141 3.63 -20.30 1.19
C GLU A 141 2.47 -19.37 0.81
N PHE A 142 1.71 -19.71 -0.23
CA PHE A 142 0.54 -18.94 -0.63
C PHE A 142 -0.66 -19.19 0.25
N LEU A 143 -0.89 -20.43 0.70
CA LEU A 143 -1.97 -20.73 1.66
C LEU A 143 -1.78 -19.93 2.95
N GLN A 144 -0.55 -19.87 3.45
CA GLN A 144 -0.19 -19.07 4.63
C GLN A 144 -0.42 -17.57 4.38
N ALA A 145 0.02 -17.05 3.23
CA ALA A 145 -0.20 -15.65 2.88
C ALA A 145 -1.70 -15.29 2.79
N ILE A 146 -2.52 -16.16 2.18
CA ILE A 146 -3.98 -15.99 2.10
C ILE A 146 -4.60 -15.94 3.50
N GLY A 147 -4.21 -16.88 4.38
CA GLY A 147 -4.68 -16.92 5.77
C GLY A 147 -4.30 -15.67 6.56
N ASP A 148 -3.06 -15.21 6.44
CA ASP A 148 -2.57 -13.99 7.10
C ASP A 148 -3.32 -12.74 6.59
N ILE A 149 -3.64 -12.65 5.29
CA ILE A 149 -4.47 -11.56 4.74
C ILE A 149 -5.89 -11.60 5.33
N CYS A 150 -6.50 -12.78 5.44
CA CYS A 150 -7.81 -12.92 6.06
C CYS A 150 -7.80 -12.41 7.51
N HIS A 151 -6.78 -12.80 8.27
CA HIS A 151 -6.58 -12.32 9.64
C HIS A 151 -6.36 -10.80 9.69
N HIS A 152 -5.54 -10.24 8.79
CA HIS A 152 -5.37 -8.79 8.69
C HIS A 152 -6.67 -8.05 8.36
N CYS A 153 -7.55 -8.63 7.55
CA CYS A 153 -8.86 -8.04 7.26
C CYS A 153 -9.78 -8.06 8.48
N GLN A 154 -9.77 -9.16 9.25
CA GLN A 154 -10.54 -9.28 10.49
C GLN A 154 -10.07 -8.27 11.54
N GLU A 155 -8.77 -8.15 11.75
CA GLU A 155 -8.15 -7.27 12.75
C GLU A 155 -7.92 -5.83 12.27
N LYS A 156 -8.23 -5.54 10.99
CA LYS A 156 -7.93 -4.26 10.33
C LYS A 156 -6.46 -3.83 10.48
N TYR A 157 -5.54 -4.75 10.22
CA TYR A 157 -4.11 -4.58 10.45
C TYR A 157 -3.39 -3.76 9.37
N TYR A 158 -2.85 -2.59 9.70
CA TYR A 158 -2.12 -1.77 8.72
C TYR A 158 -0.59 -1.99 8.69
N GLY A 159 -0.01 -2.49 9.78
CA GLY A 159 1.45 -2.61 9.89
C GLY A 159 2.23 -1.29 9.85
N HIS A 160 3.53 -1.38 9.55
CA HIS A 160 4.45 -0.23 9.58
C HIS A 160 4.38 0.66 8.33
N ASN A 161 4.11 0.06 7.17
CA ASN A 161 3.98 0.75 5.91
C ASN A 161 2.96 0.01 5.00
N PRO A 162 2.58 0.60 3.84
CA PRO A 162 1.58 0.01 2.94
C PRO A 162 1.93 -1.35 2.34
N LEU A 163 3.12 -1.91 2.56
CA LEU A 163 3.51 -3.24 2.04
C LEU A 163 3.24 -4.38 3.04
N TYR A 164 2.87 -4.05 4.29
CA TYR A 164 2.59 -5.01 5.35
C TYR A 164 1.25 -5.73 5.24
N PRO A 165 0.15 -5.07 4.83
CA PRO A 165 -1.18 -5.70 4.82
C PRO A 165 -1.31 -6.94 3.94
N THR A 166 -0.80 -6.87 2.70
CA THR A 166 -1.00 -7.92 1.68
C THR A 166 0.24 -8.13 0.79
N GLY A 167 1.18 -7.19 0.82
CA GLY A 167 2.26 -7.06 -0.15
C GLY A 167 3.53 -7.86 0.19
N PRO A 168 4.70 -7.40 -0.32
CA PRO A 168 5.97 -8.12 -0.23
C PRO A 168 6.43 -8.52 1.17
N VAL A 169 6.11 -7.71 2.19
CA VAL A 169 6.49 -8.02 3.58
C VAL A 169 5.70 -9.20 4.12
N LEU A 170 4.39 -9.26 3.85
CA LEU A 170 3.56 -10.38 4.25
C LEU A 170 4.00 -11.65 3.53
N LEU A 171 4.19 -11.59 2.22
CA LEU A 171 4.63 -12.75 1.44
C LEU A 171 5.98 -13.29 1.95
N GLY A 172 6.92 -12.40 2.22
CA GLY A 172 8.22 -12.77 2.79
C GLY A 172 8.10 -13.47 4.15
N LYS A 173 7.23 -12.98 5.04
CA LYS A 173 6.94 -13.64 6.31
C LYS A 173 6.33 -15.03 6.11
N ALA A 174 5.42 -15.19 5.14
CA ALA A 174 4.82 -16.49 4.83
C ALA A 174 5.89 -17.51 4.37
N PHE A 175 6.78 -17.12 3.47
CA PHE A 175 7.91 -17.96 3.03
C PHE A 175 8.79 -18.40 4.19
N VAL A 176 9.19 -17.46 5.06
CA VAL A 176 10.02 -17.76 6.24
C VAL A 176 9.29 -18.65 7.23
N ARG A 177 8.00 -18.40 7.50
CA ARG A 177 7.21 -19.20 8.43
C ARG A 177 7.13 -20.65 7.97
N ILE A 178 6.84 -20.89 6.70
CA ILE A 178 6.77 -22.26 6.14
C ILE A 178 8.13 -22.95 6.20
N ALA A 179 9.22 -22.24 5.88
CA ALA A 179 10.58 -22.77 5.97
C ALA A 179 10.97 -23.21 7.40
N LEU A 180 10.38 -22.61 8.44
CA LEU A 180 10.67 -22.93 9.84
C LEU A 180 9.76 -24.02 10.44
N THR A 181 8.80 -24.55 9.69
CA THR A 181 7.94 -25.65 10.17
C THR A 181 8.67 -26.99 10.17
N GLU A 182 8.16 -28.01 10.87
CA GLU A 182 8.72 -29.37 10.85
C GLU A 182 8.73 -30.00 9.44
N GLN A 183 7.83 -29.57 8.55
CA GLN A 183 7.82 -29.92 7.12
C GLN A 183 8.82 -29.08 6.28
N GLY A 184 9.43 -28.06 6.89
CA GLY A 184 10.20 -26.99 6.24
C GLY A 184 11.56 -27.41 5.67
N ASN A 185 12.19 -28.46 6.21
CA ASN A 185 13.50 -28.94 5.71
C ASN A 185 13.45 -29.40 4.25
N ASN A 186 12.34 -30.01 3.82
CA ASN A 186 12.14 -30.37 2.42
C ASN A 186 11.74 -29.14 1.57
N ILE A 187 10.89 -28.27 2.11
CA ILE A 187 10.36 -27.09 1.40
C ILE A 187 11.46 -26.07 1.07
N LEU A 188 12.43 -25.85 1.96
CA LEU A 188 13.58 -24.98 1.70
C LEU A 188 14.35 -25.39 0.44
N SER A 189 14.48 -26.70 0.20
CA SER A 189 15.17 -27.21 -0.97
C SER A 189 14.37 -27.04 -2.26
N GLU A 190 13.06 -26.77 -2.17
CA GLU A 190 12.15 -26.54 -3.29
C GLU A 190 12.04 -25.06 -3.71
N GLN A 191 12.58 -24.12 -2.93
CA GLN A 191 12.50 -22.68 -3.21
C GLN A 191 13.64 -22.20 -4.12
N ASP A 192 13.32 -21.49 -5.21
CA ASP A 192 14.29 -20.78 -6.05
C ASP A 192 14.14 -19.26 -5.90
N ILE A 193 15.00 -18.67 -5.06
CA ILE A 193 14.88 -17.25 -4.70
C ILE A 193 16.00 -16.44 -5.34
N GLY A 194 15.64 -15.64 -6.34
CA GLY A 194 16.49 -14.62 -6.95
C GLY A 194 16.50 -13.31 -6.16
N GLN A 195 16.97 -12.23 -6.79
CA GLN A 195 17.07 -10.91 -6.18
C GLN A 195 16.52 -9.83 -7.11
N CYS A 196 15.76 -8.90 -6.53
CA CYS A 196 15.39 -7.65 -7.18
C CYS A 196 16.41 -6.57 -6.82
N ILE A 197 17.04 -5.95 -7.82
CA ILE A 197 18.12 -4.97 -7.65
C ILE A 197 17.71 -3.66 -8.31
N CYS A 198 18.03 -2.52 -7.69
CA CYS A 198 17.94 -1.22 -8.36
C CYS A 198 19.25 -0.93 -9.07
N LEU A 199 19.18 -0.80 -10.39
CA LEU A 199 20.36 -0.52 -11.21
C LEU A 199 20.77 0.96 -11.14
N THR A 200 19.84 1.85 -10.76
CA THR A 200 20.06 3.30 -10.70
C THR A 200 19.56 3.85 -9.36
N PRO A 201 20.17 3.47 -8.22
CA PRO A 201 19.68 3.86 -6.88
C PRO A 201 19.73 5.37 -6.63
N GLU A 202 20.57 6.09 -7.37
CA GLU A 202 20.72 7.55 -7.31
C GLU A 202 19.80 8.28 -8.31
N GLY A 203 19.11 7.53 -9.18
CA GLY A 203 18.22 8.08 -10.20
C GLY A 203 16.87 8.54 -9.64
N THR A 204 16.22 9.48 -10.32
CA THR A 204 14.85 9.92 -9.98
C THR A 204 13.79 8.85 -10.21
N THR A 205 14.09 7.85 -11.06
CA THR A 205 13.30 6.64 -11.25
C THR A 205 14.12 5.41 -10.85
N ASN A 206 13.60 4.65 -9.90
CA ASN A 206 14.23 3.40 -9.46
C ASN A 206 13.95 2.28 -10.48
N ASN A 207 14.93 2.02 -11.36
CA ASN A 207 14.90 0.94 -12.33
C ASN A 207 15.17 -0.40 -11.64
N LEU A 208 14.10 -1.06 -11.18
CA LEU A 208 14.21 -2.39 -10.57
C LEU A 208 14.32 -3.46 -11.64
N SER A 209 15.25 -4.40 -11.42
CA SER A 209 15.52 -5.53 -12.29
C SER A 209 15.51 -6.82 -11.50
N TYR A 210 14.92 -7.86 -12.08
CA TYR A 210 14.78 -9.19 -11.48
C TYR A 210 15.93 -10.08 -11.97
N PHE A 211 16.81 -10.48 -11.07
CA PHE A 211 17.91 -11.41 -11.36
C PHE A 211 17.63 -12.76 -10.72
N SER A 212 17.73 -13.84 -11.52
CA SER A 212 17.55 -15.20 -11.03
C SER A 212 18.62 -15.55 -9.98
N LYS A 213 18.43 -16.66 -9.25
CA LYS A 213 19.43 -17.15 -8.31
C LYS A 213 20.80 -17.42 -8.95
N SER A 214 20.81 -17.72 -10.25
CA SER A 214 22.03 -17.93 -11.06
C SER A 214 22.61 -16.64 -11.66
N GLY A 215 22.00 -15.48 -11.41
CA GLY A 215 22.50 -14.18 -11.87
C GLY A 215 22.00 -13.74 -13.26
N ASN A 216 21.04 -14.45 -13.86
CA ASN A 216 20.49 -14.06 -15.17
C ASN A 216 19.42 -12.98 -15.01
N LEU A 217 19.43 -11.96 -15.87
CA LEU A 217 18.34 -10.99 -15.94
C LEU A 217 17.07 -11.66 -16.45
N VAL A 218 16.01 -11.66 -15.64
CA VAL A 218 14.71 -12.25 -15.97
C VAL A 218 13.74 -11.20 -16.48
N ALA A 219 13.64 -10.07 -15.77
CA ALA A 219 12.63 -9.05 -16.06
C ALA A 219 13.04 -7.65 -15.58
N LEU A 220 12.34 -6.64 -16.09
CA LEU A 220 12.48 -5.24 -15.70
C LEU A 220 11.14 -4.73 -15.15
N ARG A 221 11.19 -3.87 -14.12
CA ARG A 221 10.02 -3.16 -13.62
C ARG A 221 9.97 -1.76 -14.24
N ILE A 222 8.91 -1.47 -14.99
CA ILE A 222 8.72 -0.19 -15.69
C ILE A 222 7.83 0.80 -14.92
N LYS A 223 7.47 0.46 -13.68
CA LYS A 223 6.55 1.25 -12.85
C LYS A 223 7.18 2.59 -12.44
N LYS A 224 6.61 3.71 -12.90
CA LYS A 224 7.12 5.07 -12.62
C LYS A 224 6.51 5.71 -11.37
N VAL A 225 5.22 5.46 -11.13
CA VAL A 225 4.47 6.06 -10.01
C VAL A 225 4.21 4.99 -8.95
N PRO A 226 4.70 5.15 -7.71
CA PRO A 226 4.36 4.26 -6.61
C PRO A 226 2.86 4.31 -6.30
N GLY A 227 2.25 3.18 -5.93
CA GLY A 227 0.84 3.20 -5.52
C GLY A 227 -0.19 3.02 -6.63
N ASP A 228 0.15 3.33 -7.89
CA ASP A 228 -0.84 3.58 -8.94
C ASP A 228 -0.43 3.01 -10.32
N LEU A 229 -1.39 2.80 -11.22
CA LEU A 229 -1.24 2.35 -12.60
C LEU A 229 -1.53 3.46 -13.64
N VAL A 230 -1.79 4.72 -13.23
CA VAL A 230 -2.07 5.85 -14.16
C VAL A 230 -1.04 5.99 -15.29
N HIS A 231 0.25 5.82 -14.99
CA HIS A 231 1.31 5.91 -16.00
C HIS A 231 1.31 4.76 -17.02
N LEU A 232 0.58 3.67 -16.76
CA LEU A 232 0.32 2.59 -17.73
C LEU A 232 -0.97 2.83 -18.54
N GLY A 233 -1.60 4.00 -18.40
CA GLY A 233 -2.83 4.36 -19.12
C GLY A 233 -4.14 3.99 -18.42
N ILE A 234 -4.09 3.49 -17.18
CA ILE A 234 -5.29 3.12 -16.40
C ILE A 234 -5.84 4.34 -15.66
N LYS A 235 -7.08 4.74 -15.96
CA LYS A 235 -7.70 5.95 -15.36
C LYS A 235 -8.60 5.66 -14.15
N ASN A 236 -9.12 4.43 -14.03
CA ASN A 236 -10.11 4.04 -13.01
C ASN A 236 -9.49 3.10 -11.94
N GLY A 237 -8.21 3.31 -11.64
CA GLY A 237 -7.51 2.65 -10.55
C GLY A 237 -7.62 3.44 -9.24
N ASN A 238 -7.13 2.87 -8.14
CA ASN A 238 -6.93 3.61 -6.90
C ASN A 238 -5.48 3.51 -6.40
N ASN A 239 -5.08 4.47 -5.57
CA ASN A 239 -3.73 4.51 -5.01
C ASN A 239 -3.73 3.90 -3.60
N TYR A 240 -3.12 2.73 -3.45
CA TYR A 240 -3.10 2.03 -2.16
C TYR A 240 -2.35 2.79 -1.07
N ASN A 241 -1.35 3.62 -1.41
CA ASN A 241 -0.67 4.44 -0.41
C ASN A 241 -1.62 5.48 0.19
N HIS A 242 -2.48 6.08 -0.64
CA HIS A 242 -3.47 7.03 -0.16
C HIS A 242 -4.50 6.35 0.75
N LEU A 243 -5.00 5.18 0.35
CA LEU A 243 -6.00 4.43 1.13
C LEU A 243 -5.43 3.91 2.45
N TRP A 244 -4.17 3.46 2.44
CA TRP A 244 -3.45 3.05 3.65
C TRP A 244 -3.22 4.23 4.59
N ASN A 245 -2.70 5.35 4.08
CA ASN A 245 -2.51 6.58 4.85
C ASN A 245 -3.84 7.08 5.40
N ALA A 246 -4.92 6.99 4.61
CA ALA A 246 -6.25 7.38 5.01
C ALA A 246 -6.93 6.40 5.96
N ARG A 247 -6.31 5.27 6.31
CA ARG A 247 -6.89 4.21 7.16
C ARG A 247 -8.29 3.79 6.69
N CYS A 248 -8.39 3.40 5.42
CA CYS A 248 -9.62 2.93 4.79
C CYS A 248 -9.40 1.68 3.90
N VAL A 249 -8.50 0.79 4.30
CA VAL A 249 -8.14 -0.41 3.55
C VAL A 249 -9.21 -1.50 3.65
N TYR A 250 -9.90 -1.63 4.79
CA TYR A 250 -10.72 -2.78 5.19
C TYR A 250 -12.21 -2.42 5.27
N GLY A 251 -12.76 -1.87 4.20
CA GLY A 251 -14.17 -1.56 4.11
C GLY A 251 -14.61 -0.39 4.99
N GLU A 252 -13.70 0.30 5.70
CA GLU A 252 -14.07 1.42 6.56
C GLU A 252 -14.63 2.56 5.70
N ILE A 253 -15.94 2.81 5.83
CA ILE A 253 -16.59 3.97 5.23
C ILE A 253 -16.15 5.19 6.03
N LYS A 254 -15.32 6.03 5.42
CA LYS A 254 -15.23 7.42 5.83
C LYS A 254 -16.24 8.18 4.98
N SER A 255 -16.93 9.16 5.58
CA SER A 255 -17.78 10.08 4.82
C SER A 255 -17.03 10.51 3.56
N HIS A 256 -17.71 10.57 2.40
CA HIS A 256 -17.13 10.89 1.08
C HIS A 256 -16.27 12.18 1.05
N GLU A 257 -16.26 12.94 2.14
CA GLU A 257 -15.47 14.15 2.36
C GLU A 257 -14.06 13.87 2.93
N ILE A 258 -13.80 12.77 3.67
CA ILE A 258 -12.50 12.57 4.34
C ILE A 258 -11.49 11.96 3.36
N ILE A 259 -10.50 12.76 2.96
CA ILE A 259 -9.45 12.40 2.01
C ILE A 259 -8.31 11.63 2.69
N GLN A 260 -7.89 12.06 3.88
CA GLN A 260 -6.82 11.43 4.65
C GLN A 260 -7.10 11.51 6.15
N TYR A 261 -6.59 10.54 6.91
CA TYR A 261 -6.71 10.50 8.37
C TYR A 261 -5.42 9.98 8.97
N TRP A 262 -4.89 10.69 9.95
CA TRP A 262 -3.71 10.25 10.66
C TRP A 262 -4.02 10.13 12.15
N SER A 263 -3.84 8.91 12.68
CA SER A 263 -3.84 8.71 14.13
C SER A 263 -2.56 9.29 14.70
N ALA A 264 -2.64 10.12 15.74
CA ALA A 264 -1.47 10.61 16.44
C ALA A 264 -0.76 9.52 17.25
N ALA A 265 -1.32 8.31 17.36
CA ALA A 265 -0.62 7.14 17.89
C ALA A 265 0.27 6.45 16.83
N ASP A 266 0.17 6.87 15.56
CA ASP A 266 1.01 6.36 14.48
C ASP A 266 2.47 6.74 14.70
N GLN A 267 3.37 5.75 14.57
CA GLN A 267 4.81 5.94 14.75
C GLN A 267 5.43 6.95 13.79
N HIS A 268 4.79 7.28 12.67
CA HIS A 268 5.26 8.30 11.71
C HIS A 268 4.94 9.73 12.17
N ILE A 269 4.10 9.89 13.19
CA ILE A 269 3.90 11.16 13.89
C ILE A 269 4.68 11.06 15.20
N LYS A 270 5.73 11.87 15.38
CA LYS A 270 6.55 11.80 16.61
C LYS A 270 6.18 12.91 17.58
N PRO A 271 6.08 12.63 18.89
CA PRO A 271 5.98 13.67 19.89
C PRO A 271 7.28 14.48 19.97
N LEU A 272 7.18 15.72 20.40
CA LEU A 272 8.32 16.61 20.63
C LEU A 272 8.27 17.23 22.03
N GLY A 273 9.43 17.69 22.51
CA GLY A 273 9.55 18.32 23.82
C GLY A 273 9.20 17.34 24.94
N THR A 274 8.27 17.72 25.80
CA THR A 274 7.79 16.90 26.93
C THR A 274 6.52 16.12 26.61
N ALA A 275 6.07 16.12 25.35
CA ALA A 275 4.93 15.32 24.92
C ALA A 275 5.31 13.83 24.88
N ASN A 276 4.36 12.96 25.21
CA ASN A 276 4.53 11.50 25.20
C ASN A 276 3.49 10.87 24.27
N GLN A 277 3.85 9.80 23.56
CA GLN A 277 2.95 9.10 22.65
C GLN A 277 2.51 7.77 23.26
N ASN A 278 1.21 7.45 23.15
CA ASN A 278 0.62 6.18 23.57
C ASN A 278 -0.47 5.74 22.56
N SER A 279 -1.21 4.68 22.87
CA SER A 279 -2.29 4.15 22.02
C SER A 279 -3.41 5.16 21.72
N ASN A 280 -3.60 6.18 22.56
CA ASN A 280 -4.64 7.21 22.40
C ASN A 280 -4.15 8.44 21.62
N GLY A 281 -2.84 8.56 21.36
CA GLY A 281 -2.23 9.66 20.62
C GLY A 281 -1.05 10.31 21.34
N ILE A 282 -0.85 11.61 21.12
CA ILE A 282 0.22 12.39 21.75
C ILE A 282 -0.36 13.17 22.92
N CYS A 283 0.08 12.84 24.13
CA CYS A 283 -0.35 13.42 25.39
C CYS A 283 0.68 14.43 25.92
N VAL A 284 0.19 15.51 26.53
CA VAL A 284 1.01 16.48 27.27
C VAL A 284 0.50 16.54 28.70
N SER A 285 1.26 15.93 29.60
CA SER A 285 0.97 15.84 31.04
C SER A 285 1.74 16.85 31.89
N ILE A 286 2.81 17.44 31.34
CA ILE A 286 3.66 18.44 32.00
C ILE A 286 3.58 19.73 31.19
N PRO A 287 3.59 20.93 31.85
CA PRO A 287 3.59 22.20 31.13
C PRO A 287 4.64 22.24 30.02
N MET A 288 4.16 22.46 28.81
CA MET A 288 4.97 22.50 27.60
C MET A 288 4.72 23.81 26.86
N LYS A 289 5.79 24.36 26.28
CA LYS A 289 5.70 25.43 25.28
C LYS A 289 6.51 25.02 24.06
N GLY A 290 5.98 25.31 22.88
CA GLY A 290 6.60 24.94 21.62
C GLY A 290 5.85 23.83 20.88
N ARG A 291 6.55 23.19 19.97
CA ARG A 291 5.97 22.27 18.99
C ARG A 291 5.67 20.92 19.61
N MET A 292 4.44 20.44 19.47
CA MET A 292 3.94 19.19 20.06
C MET A 292 4.30 17.94 19.25
N ASN A 293 4.36 18.05 17.92
CA ASN A 293 4.51 16.90 17.02
C ASN A 293 5.33 17.19 15.76
N THR A 294 6.01 16.16 15.23
CA THR A 294 6.37 16.03 13.80
C THR A 294 5.40 15.12 13.09
N GLY A 295 5.25 15.32 11.77
CA GLY A 295 4.24 14.65 10.97
C GLY A 295 2.80 15.01 11.35
N PRO A 296 1.79 14.53 10.63
CA PRO A 296 1.94 13.68 9.45
C PRO A 296 2.54 14.46 8.29
N TYR A 297 3.29 13.75 7.45
CA TYR A 297 3.78 14.26 6.18
C TYR A 297 2.93 13.69 5.05
N THR A 298 2.57 14.52 4.07
CA THR A 298 1.74 14.10 2.94
C THR A 298 1.97 14.96 1.69
N THR A 299 1.44 14.50 0.57
CA THR A 299 1.28 15.28 -0.66
C THR A 299 -0.18 15.72 -0.80
N ILE A 300 -0.40 16.95 -1.24
CA ILE A 300 -1.74 17.55 -1.35
C ILE A 300 -1.91 18.17 -2.73
N PRO A 301 -2.88 17.72 -3.53
CA PRO A 301 -3.24 18.38 -4.79
C PRO A 301 -3.74 19.81 -4.60
N ALA A 302 -3.80 20.57 -5.69
CA ALA A 302 -4.49 21.86 -5.68
C ALA A 302 -5.97 21.66 -5.35
N GLY A 303 -6.52 22.51 -4.48
CA GLY A 303 -7.91 22.42 -4.06
C GLY A 303 -8.20 23.09 -2.72
N GLU A 304 -9.47 23.03 -2.35
CA GLU A 304 -9.95 23.48 -1.05
C GLU A 304 -10.16 22.29 -0.12
N TYR A 305 -9.68 22.43 1.10
CA TYR A 305 -9.71 21.41 2.12
C TYR A 305 -10.05 22.01 3.48
N LYS A 306 -10.40 21.14 4.41
CA LYS A 306 -10.60 21.43 5.82
C LYS A 306 -9.79 20.41 6.61
N LEU A 307 -8.77 20.87 7.32
CA LEU A 307 -8.04 20.06 8.28
C LEU A 307 -8.78 20.06 9.60
N GLU A 308 -9.20 18.89 10.06
CA GLU A 308 -9.74 18.68 11.39
C GLU A 308 -8.62 18.16 12.31
N ILE A 309 -8.38 18.88 13.40
CA ILE A 309 -7.39 18.50 14.43
C ILE A 309 -8.19 17.95 15.60
N ILE A 310 -7.94 16.69 15.96
CA ILE A 310 -8.79 15.92 16.87
C ILE A 310 -8.07 15.72 18.20
N PHE A 311 -8.75 16.07 19.28
CA PHE A 311 -8.29 15.91 20.65
C PHE A 311 -9.24 15.00 21.43
N THR A 312 -8.77 14.44 22.55
CA THR A 312 -9.66 13.74 23.49
C THR A 312 -10.57 14.72 24.23
N GLU A 313 -11.66 14.22 24.80
CA GLU A 313 -12.72 15.05 25.40
C GLU A 313 -12.25 15.84 26.63
N GLU A 314 -11.22 15.36 27.31
CA GLU A 314 -10.64 16.01 28.49
C GLU A 314 -9.68 17.15 28.12
N THR A 315 -9.41 17.37 26.83
CA THR A 315 -8.37 18.29 26.39
C THR A 315 -8.75 19.74 26.63
N LYS A 316 -7.86 20.45 27.32
CA LYS A 316 -7.96 21.86 27.68
C LYS A 316 -6.71 22.59 27.21
N PHE A 317 -6.90 23.73 26.54
CA PHE A 317 -5.79 24.59 26.15
C PHE A 317 -6.20 26.05 26.16
N PHE A 318 -5.29 26.96 26.52
CA PHE A 318 -5.56 28.40 26.46
C PHE A 318 -5.21 28.98 25.08
N PHE A 319 -4.02 28.69 24.58
CA PHE A 319 -3.56 29.18 23.29
C PHE A 319 -2.63 28.17 22.59
N ILE A 320 -3.07 27.71 21.42
CA ILE A 320 -2.28 26.89 20.50
C ILE A 320 -2.29 27.50 19.09
N THR A 321 -1.32 27.11 18.27
CA THR A 321 -1.26 27.40 16.84
C THR A 321 -1.24 26.09 16.06
N ALA A 322 -2.12 25.97 15.07
CA ALA A 322 -1.97 24.95 14.03
C ALA A 322 -1.16 25.56 12.88
N GLU A 323 -0.15 24.84 12.41
CA GLU A 323 0.70 25.25 11.29
C GLU A 323 0.67 24.19 10.20
N VAL A 324 0.64 24.63 8.94
CA VAL A 324 0.90 23.81 7.77
C VAL A 324 2.23 24.26 7.21
N ALA A 325 3.20 23.36 7.20
CA ALA A 325 4.51 23.62 6.64
C ALA A 325 4.75 22.76 5.40
N TYR A 326 5.75 23.12 4.60
CA TYR A 326 6.08 22.37 3.40
C TYR A 326 7.57 22.40 3.09
N GLY A 327 8.03 21.34 2.41
CA GLY A 327 9.40 21.18 1.93
C GLY A 327 10.43 21.00 3.05
N HIS A 328 11.67 20.69 2.66
CA HIS A 328 12.76 20.37 3.59
C HIS A 328 13.21 21.55 4.47
N LYS A 329 12.92 22.79 4.07
CA LYS A 329 13.24 24.01 4.84
C LYS A 329 12.18 24.37 5.89
N ASN A 330 11.17 23.53 6.12
CA ASN A 330 10.13 23.74 7.14
C ASN A 330 9.38 25.08 6.99
N LYS A 331 9.24 25.60 5.76
CA LYS A 331 8.56 26.87 5.50
C LYS A 331 7.10 26.77 5.90
N ILE A 332 6.60 27.74 6.67
CA ILE A 332 5.20 27.79 7.09
C ILE A 332 4.38 28.37 5.94
N PHE A 333 3.45 27.57 5.41
CA PHE A 333 2.52 27.95 4.35
C PHE A 333 1.27 28.60 4.93
N HIS A 334 0.65 27.94 5.92
CA HIS A 334 -0.53 28.45 6.63
C HIS A 334 -0.34 28.33 8.13
N LYS A 335 -0.90 29.26 8.90
CA LYS A 335 -0.99 29.14 10.36
C LYS A 335 -2.31 29.71 10.88
N ARG A 336 -2.84 29.10 11.94
CA ARG A 336 -4.04 29.58 12.61
C ARG A 336 -3.92 29.45 14.12
N ASN A 337 -4.23 30.54 14.81
CA ASN A 337 -4.24 30.59 16.26
C ASN A 337 -5.61 30.18 16.79
N TYR A 338 -5.62 29.38 17.85
CA TYR A 338 -6.83 28.95 18.54
C TYR A 338 -6.73 29.31 20.01
N PHE A 339 -7.79 29.93 20.52
CA PHE A 339 -7.96 30.25 21.93
C PHE A 339 -9.16 29.49 22.48
N SER A 340 -9.03 28.92 23.68
CA SER A 340 -10.14 28.26 24.37
C SER A 340 -10.01 28.45 25.88
N TRP A 341 -11.11 28.79 26.55
CA TRP A 341 -11.23 28.79 28.01
C TRP A 341 -12.72 28.90 28.36
N PRO A 342 -13.32 28.09 29.27
CA PRO A 342 -12.83 26.89 29.96
C PRO A 342 -13.28 25.58 29.28
N ARG A 343 -13.88 25.65 28.08
CA ARG A 343 -14.51 24.50 27.41
C ARG A 343 -13.49 23.62 26.69
N SER A 344 -13.66 22.31 26.78
CA SER A 344 -12.96 21.35 25.93
C SER A 344 -13.46 21.47 24.49
N LYS A 345 -12.52 21.39 23.54
CA LYS A 345 -12.84 21.30 22.10
C LYS A 345 -12.25 20.00 21.58
N LYS A 346 -13.14 19.05 21.29
CA LYS A 346 -12.79 17.74 20.71
C LYS A 346 -12.18 17.86 19.31
N THR A 347 -12.57 18.90 18.56
CA THR A 347 -12.11 19.08 17.19
C THR A 347 -11.95 20.55 16.85
N LEU A 348 -10.83 20.90 16.22
CA LEU A 348 -10.58 22.23 15.66
C LEU A 348 -10.56 22.14 14.14
N PHE A 349 -11.09 23.17 13.48
CA PHE A 349 -11.24 23.21 12.04
C PHE A 349 -10.33 24.27 11.42
N PHE A 350 -9.48 23.85 10.49
CA PHE A 350 -8.55 24.70 9.77
C PHE A 350 -8.83 24.61 8.26
N PRO A 351 -9.55 25.59 7.67
CA PRO A 351 -9.70 25.69 6.23
C PRO A 351 -8.33 25.88 5.56
N LEU A 352 -8.09 25.17 4.47
CA LEU A 352 -6.85 25.19 3.72
C LEU A 352 -7.15 25.30 2.22
N THR A 353 -6.44 26.18 1.55
CA THR A 353 -6.47 26.30 0.09
C THR A 353 -5.07 26.11 -0.46
N PHE A 354 -4.92 25.15 -1.36
CA PHE A 354 -3.69 24.87 -2.09
C PHE A 354 -3.89 25.28 -3.55
N ARG A 355 -3.12 26.26 -4.03
CA ARG A 355 -3.23 26.74 -5.42
C ARG A 355 -2.54 25.82 -6.43
N THR A 356 -1.59 25.04 -5.96
CA THR A 356 -0.80 24.09 -6.76
C THR A 356 -0.68 22.79 -5.99
N TYR A 357 -0.30 21.73 -6.68
CA TYR A 357 0.16 20.50 -6.05
C TYR A 357 1.36 20.79 -5.12
N MET A 358 1.33 20.25 -3.91
CA MET A 358 2.38 20.45 -2.90
C MET A 358 2.86 19.12 -2.33
N GLU A 359 4.18 18.95 -2.27
CA GLU A 359 4.84 17.80 -1.67
C GLU A 359 5.43 18.11 -0.30
N ASN A 360 5.63 17.07 0.52
CA ASN A 360 6.22 17.19 1.85
C ASN A 360 5.47 18.20 2.74
N VAL A 361 4.14 18.21 2.67
CA VAL A 361 3.28 19.03 3.52
C VAL A 361 3.22 18.38 4.90
N GLU A 362 3.38 19.19 5.95
CA GLU A 362 3.37 18.75 7.34
C GLU A 362 2.37 19.53 8.18
N PHE A 363 1.55 18.83 8.98
CA PHE A 363 0.64 19.44 9.94
C PHE A 363 1.20 19.46 11.35
N ARG A 364 1.27 20.65 11.97
CA ARG A 364 1.93 20.86 13.26
C ARG A 364 1.00 21.52 14.25
N ILE A 365 1.11 21.12 15.51
CA ILE A 365 0.52 21.83 16.64
C ILE A 365 1.64 22.44 17.47
N LYS A 366 1.49 23.73 17.78
CA LYS A 366 2.37 24.47 18.67
C LYS A 366 1.58 24.95 19.88
N ILE A 367 2.04 24.62 21.06
CA ILE A 367 1.49 25.08 22.32
C ILE A 367 2.16 26.42 22.67
N ASN A 368 1.38 27.49 22.71
CA ASN A 368 1.91 28.81 23.05
C ASN A 368 1.69 29.15 24.52
N LYS A 369 0.57 28.71 25.10
CA LYS A 369 0.26 28.87 26.52
C LYS A 369 -0.76 27.81 26.97
N SER A 370 -0.42 27.11 28.06
CA SER A 370 -1.24 26.14 28.81
C SER A 370 -1.97 25.11 27.93
N PHE A 371 -1.57 23.85 28.01
CA PHE A 371 -2.23 22.73 27.34
C PHE A 371 -2.18 21.51 28.27
N SER A 372 -3.28 20.77 28.33
CA SER A 372 -3.38 19.47 28.99
C SER A 372 -4.38 18.62 28.22
N GLY A 373 -4.02 17.37 27.95
CA GLY A 373 -4.84 16.44 27.18
C GLY A 373 -4.04 15.75 26.08
N THR A 374 -4.76 15.20 25.12
CA THR A 374 -4.20 14.30 24.09
C THR A 374 -4.64 14.73 22.71
N LEU A 375 -3.69 14.97 21.81
CA LEU A 375 -3.91 15.02 20.37
C LEU A 375 -4.14 13.58 19.90
N SER A 376 -5.35 13.28 19.43
CA SER A 376 -5.72 11.95 18.93
C SER A 376 -5.39 11.79 17.45
N GLY A 377 -5.38 12.86 16.67
CA GLY A 377 -5.06 12.76 15.24
C GLY A 377 -5.48 13.95 14.40
N PHE A 378 -5.41 13.76 13.08
CA PHE A 378 -5.75 14.73 12.05
C PHE A 378 -6.68 14.09 11.01
N ARG A 379 -7.61 14.85 10.44
CA ARG A 379 -8.36 14.49 9.21
C ARG A 379 -8.21 15.58 8.19
N LEU A 380 -7.86 15.24 6.96
CA LEU A 380 -7.98 16.15 5.83
C LEU A 380 -9.29 15.84 5.12
N VAL A 381 -10.15 16.84 5.03
CA VAL A 381 -11.49 16.73 4.46
C VAL A 381 -11.54 17.62 3.22
N GLN A 382 -12.05 17.13 2.10
CA GLN A 382 -12.43 17.95 0.96
C GLN A 382 -13.92 18.24 1.09
N PRO A 383 -14.33 19.49 1.34
CA PRO A 383 -15.74 19.85 1.31
C PRO A 383 -16.30 19.44 -0.05
N LEU A 384 -17.47 18.79 -0.08
CA LEU A 384 -18.19 18.62 -1.34
C LEU A 384 -18.33 20.02 -1.94
N LEU A 385 -17.72 20.25 -3.11
CA LEU A 385 -18.13 21.35 -3.96
C LEU A 385 -19.64 21.19 -4.07
N SER A 386 -20.40 22.15 -3.55
CA SER A 386 -21.82 22.24 -3.86
C SER A 386 -21.87 22.08 -5.37
N LYS A 387 -22.43 20.97 -5.87
CA LYS A 387 -22.78 20.85 -7.27
C LYS A 387 -23.62 22.10 -7.50
N LYS A 388 -23.04 23.13 -8.12
CA LYS A 388 -23.85 24.16 -8.77
C LYS A 388 -24.73 23.33 -9.67
N LYS A 389 -26.03 23.28 -9.35
CA LYS A 389 -27.03 22.93 -10.33
C LYS A 389 -26.70 23.83 -11.51
N ASN A 390 -26.12 23.25 -12.55
CA ASN A 390 -26.19 23.87 -13.86
C ASN A 390 -27.68 23.72 -14.23
N GLU A 391 -28.47 24.70 -13.79
CA GLU A 391 -29.65 25.10 -14.52
C GLU A 391 -29.11 25.65 -15.84
N TYR A 392 -29.26 24.85 -16.90
CA TYR A 392 -29.89 25.14 -18.19
C TYR A 392 -29.42 24.13 -19.23
#